data_AF-A0A1G1HBV1-F1
#
_entry.id   AF-A0A1G1HBV1-F1
#
_cell.length_a   1.000
_cell.length_b   1.000
_cell.length_c   1.000
_cell.angle_alpha   90.00
_cell.angle_beta   90.00
_cell.angle_gamma   90.00
#
_symmetry.space_group_name_H-M   'P 1'
#
loop_
_entity.id
_entity.type
_entity.pdbx_description
1 polymer ?
#
loop_
_entity_poly.entity_id
_entity_poly.type
_entity_poly.pdbx_seq_one_letter_code
_entity_poly.pdbx_strand_id
1 'polypeptide(L)'
;MEIVSLPVVIDKEKIDSRFRFVVLATERAREIINGARPNIQTRYIKSSTIAIEELTECNVEYLTGKDACKAMQEASSTKVLRNLSVPGEGAEEDETKKEIEKELGVYVPEPGDIKESGGGEE
;
A
#
# COMPACT_ATOMS: atom_id res chain seq x y z
N MET A 1 26.82 -9.27 -7.73
CA MET A 1 27.87 -8.21 -7.75
C MET A 1 28.14 -7.66 -6.33
N GLU A 2 29.29 -7.04 -5.96
CA GLU A 2 29.48 -6.42 -4.60
C GLU A 2 28.95 -4.98 -4.57
N ILE A 3 27.63 -4.84 -4.38
CA ILE A 3 26.89 -3.57 -4.56
C ILE A 3 26.97 -2.63 -3.35
N VAL A 4 27.29 -3.16 -2.17
CA VAL A 4 27.30 -2.39 -0.92
C VAL A 4 28.62 -1.64 -0.68
N SER A 5 29.68 -2.04 -1.36
CA SER A 5 31.05 -1.55 -1.18
C SER A 5 31.57 -0.77 -2.39
N LEU A 6 31.07 -1.10 -3.59
CA LEU A 6 31.52 -0.49 -4.84
C LEU A 6 30.49 0.51 -5.39
N PRO A 7 30.93 1.53 -6.16
CA PRO A 7 30.03 2.45 -6.84
C PRO A 7 29.11 1.71 -7.81
N VAL A 8 27.83 2.07 -7.80
CA VAL A 8 26.85 1.56 -8.76
C VAL A 8 27.13 2.17 -10.13
N VAL A 9 27.44 1.30 -11.10
CA VAL A 9 27.63 1.69 -12.50
C VAL A 9 26.29 1.59 -13.21
N ILE A 10 25.81 2.72 -13.74
CA ILE A 10 24.52 2.81 -14.44
C ILE A 10 24.80 2.89 -15.94
N ASP A 11 24.18 1.98 -16.67
CA ASP A 11 24.15 2.02 -18.13
C ASP A 11 23.16 3.10 -18.58
N LYS A 12 23.68 4.15 -19.23
CA LYS A 12 22.90 5.30 -19.67
C LYS A 12 21.96 4.99 -20.83
N GLU A 13 22.21 3.91 -21.57
CA GLU A 13 21.32 3.49 -22.65
C GLU A 13 20.04 2.87 -22.10
N LYS A 14 20.13 2.21 -20.94
CA LYS A 14 18.99 1.64 -20.23
C LYS A 14 18.29 2.68 -19.36
N ILE A 15 19.05 3.39 -18.53
CA ILE A 15 18.50 4.38 -17.58
C ILE A 15 19.18 5.72 -17.80
N ASP A 16 18.41 6.66 -18.33
CA ASP A 16 18.86 8.00 -18.71
C ASP A 16 19.40 8.84 -17.54
N SER A 17 18.91 8.61 -16.33
CA SER A 17 19.22 9.43 -15.15
C SER A 17 19.45 8.62 -13.89
N ARG A 18 20.48 9.03 -13.12
CA ARG A 18 20.76 8.47 -11.78
C ARG A 18 19.58 8.66 -10.82
N PHE A 19 18.84 9.75 -10.95
CA PHE A 19 17.66 9.98 -10.12
C PHE A 19 16.54 9.00 -10.45
N ARG A 20 16.36 8.69 -11.73
CA ARG A 20 15.36 7.70 -12.16
C ARG A 20 15.74 6.29 -11.70
N PHE A 21 17.03 5.96 -11.76
CA PHE A 21 17.54 4.71 -11.17
C PHE A 21 17.10 4.55 -9.71
N VAL A 22 17.27 5.61 -8.89
CA VAL A 22 16.87 5.57 -7.47
C VAL A 22 15.36 5.42 -7.30
N VAL A 23 14.55 6.09 -8.12
CA VAL A 23 13.09 5.98 -8.07
C VAL A 23 12.66 4.55 -8.39
N LEU A 24 13.15 3.98 -9.49
CA LEU A 24 12.86 2.60 -9.89
C LEU A 24 13.29 1.60 -8.81
N ALA A 25 14.48 1.77 -8.23
CA ALA A 25 14.96 0.92 -7.15
C ALA A 25 14.07 0.99 -5.91
N THR A 26 13.53 2.17 -5.61
CA THR A 26 12.64 2.39 -4.47
C THR A 26 11.28 1.75 -4.70
N GLU A 27 10.69 1.91 -5.88
CA GLU A 27 9.43 1.25 -6.24
C GLU A 27 9.59 -0.27 -6.21
N ARG A 28 10.67 -0.78 -6.81
CA ARG A 28 10.93 -2.21 -6.80
C ARG A 28 11.16 -2.76 -5.41
N ALA A 29 11.90 -2.06 -4.55
CA ALA A 29 12.08 -2.45 -3.16
C ALA A 29 10.74 -2.49 -2.41
N ARG A 30 9.81 -1.56 -2.69
CA ARG A 30 8.46 -1.56 -2.11
C ARG A 30 7.66 -2.79 -2.54
N GLU A 31 7.74 -3.20 -3.79
CA GLU A 31 7.09 -4.44 -4.26
C GLU A 31 7.61 -5.66 -3.50
N ILE A 32 8.93 -5.77 -3.33
CA ILE A 32 9.57 -6.87 -2.58
C ILE A 32 9.10 -6.86 -1.12
N ILE A 33 9.00 -5.69 -0.50
CA ILE A 33 8.46 -5.54 0.86
C ILE A 33 7.00 -6.00 0.94
N ASN A 34 6.20 -5.73 -0.10
CA ASN A 34 4.82 -6.18 -0.20
C ASN A 34 4.67 -7.67 -0.56
N GLY A 35 5.77 -8.44 -0.58
CA GLY A 35 5.77 -9.88 -0.81
C GLY A 35 6.05 -10.30 -2.26
N ALA A 36 6.43 -9.37 -3.15
CA ALA A 36 6.90 -9.74 -4.48
C ALA A 36 8.21 -10.54 -4.37
N ARG A 37 8.34 -11.58 -5.19
CA ARG A 37 9.57 -12.37 -5.24
C ARG A 37 10.64 -11.62 -6.05
N PRO A 38 11.92 -11.72 -5.64
CA PRO A 38 13.01 -11.28 -6.48
C PRO A 38 13.02 -12.04 -7.81
N ASN A 39 13.33 -11.34 -8.90
CA ASN A 39 13.46 -11.86 -10.25
C ASN A 39 14.81 -12.55 -10.47
N ILE A 40 15.81 -12.24 -9.64
CA ILE A 40 17.13 -12.85 -9.67
C ILE A 40 17.40 -13.65 -8.39
N GLN A 41 18.27 -14.64 -8.49
CA GLN A 41 18.86 -15.24 -7.29
C GLN A 41 19.87 -14.26 -6.70
N THR A 42 19.52 -13.72 -5.54
CA THR A 42 20.34 -12.76 -4.81
C THR A 42 20.84 -13.37 -3.51
N ARG A 43 22.05 -12.97 -3.12
CA ARG A 43 22.64 -13.30 -1.81
C ARG A 43 22.29 -12.28 -0.73
N TYR A 44 21.63 -11.18 -1.11
CA TYR A 44 21.31 -10.09 -0.22
C TYR A 44 19.96 -10.28 0.45
N ILE A 45 19.84 -9.78 1.68
CA ILE A 45 18.63 -9.88 2.50
C ILE A 45 17.81 -8.58 2.42
N LYS A 46 18.49 -7.44 2.26
CA LYS A 46 17.84 -6.13 2.24
C LYS A 46 17.15 -5.89 0.92
N SER A 47 15.84 -5.63 0.96
CA SER A 47 15.01 -5.37 -0.24
C SER A 47 15.57 -4.27 -1.14
N SER A 48 16.14 -3.21 -0.57
CA SER A 48 16.79 -2.15 -1.33
C SER A 48 18.04 -2.62 -2.09
N THR A 49 18.86 -3.48 -1.48
CA THR A 49 20.05 -4.03 -2.13
C THR A 49 19.67 -5.02 -3.23
N ILE A 50 18.63 -5.83 -3.00
CA ILE A 50 18.08 -6.74 -4.01
C ILE A 50 17.57 -5.94 -5.22
N ALA A 51 16.79 -4.88 -4.98
CA ALA A 51 16.24 -4.05 -6.05
C ALA A 51 17.35 -3.39 -6.89
N ILE A 52 18.42 -2.90 -6.26
CA ILE A 52 19.58 -2.34 -6.96
C ILE A 52 20.27 -3.41 -7.81
N GLU A 53 20.48 -4.62 -7.27
CA GLU A 53 21.08 -5.73 -8.01
C GLU A 53 20.24 -6.11 -9.23
N GLU A 54 18.92 -6.23 -9.05
CA GLU A 54 17.97 -6.48 -10.14
C GLU A 54 18.02 -5.41 -11.22
N LEU A 55 18.03 -4.13 -10.87
CA LEU A 55 18.08 -3.05 -11.86
C LEU A 55 19.40 -2.98 -12.62
N THR A 56 20.49 -3.47 -12.04
CA THR A 56 21.79 -3.52 -12.72
C THR A 56 21.94 -4.75 -13.62
N GLU A 57 21.42 -5.90 -13.20
CA GLU A 57 21.60 -7.18 -13.91
C GLU A 57 20.46 -7.45 -14.90
N CYS A 58 19.22 -7.08 -14.57
CA CYS A 58 18.06 -7.22 -15.45
C CYS A 58 17.87 -5.97 -16.32
N ASN A 59 17.38 -6.20 -17.54
CA ASN A 59 16.85 -5.11 -18.35
C ASN A 59 15.42 -4.81 -17.87
N VAL A 60 15.27 -3.77 -17.05
CA VAL A 60 13.96 -3.34 -16.55
C VAL A 60 13.34 -2.40 -17.56
N GLU A 61 12.22 -2.82 -18.15
CA GLU A 61 11.41 -1.96 -19.00
C GLU A 61 10.60 -0.99 -18.14
N TYR A 62 10.71 0.31 -18.43
CA TYR A 62 9.92 1.34 -17.78
C TYR A 62 9.38 2.33 -18.83
N LEU A 63 8.18 2.84 -18.58
CA LEU A 63 7.53 3.81 -19.44
C LEU A 63 7.93 5.23 -19.06
N THR A 64 8.02 6.13 -20.03
CA THR A 64 8.33 7.54 -19.81
C THR A 64 7.41 8.47 -20.59
N GLY A 65 7.32 9.73 -20.16
CA GLY A 65 6.61 10.78 -20.89
C GLY A 65 5.11 10.51 -21.08
N LYS A 66 4.63 10.65 -22.31
CA LYS A 66 3.20 10.53 -22.65
C LYS A 66 2.67 9.11 -22.41
N ASP A 67 3.51 8.10 -22.57
CA ASP A 67 3.11 6.71 -22.40
C ASP A 67 2.92 6.36 -20.92
N ALA A 68 3.78 6.92 -20.06
CA ALA A 68 3.59 6.82 -18.61
C ALA A 68 2.29 7.51 -18.15
N CYS A 69 1.96 8.68 -18.70
CA CYS A 69 0.70 9.37 -18.36
C CYS A 69 -0.53 8.56 -18.77
N LYS A 70 -0.52 7.96 -19.97
CA LYS A 70 -1.62 7.10 -20.43
C LYS A 70 -1.77 5.87 -19.55
N ALA A 71 -0.67 5.17 -19.27
CA ALA A 71 -0.68 3.99 -18.40
C ALA A 71 -1.19 4.32 -16.99
N MET A 72 -0.80 5.47 -16.43
CA MET A 72 -1.27 5.89 -15.12
C MET A 72 -2.77 6.26 -15.12
N GLN A 73 -3.26 6.87 -16.20
CA GLN A 73 -4.68 7.18 -16.36
C GLN A 73 -5.52 5.89 -16.43
N GLU A 74 -5.07 4.90 -17.21
CA GLU A 74 -5.72 3.58 -17.33
C GLU A 74 -5.67 2.78 -16.01
N ALA A 75 -4.54 2.83 -15.31
CA ALA A 75 -4.42 2.20 -13.99
C ALA A 75 -5.35 2.88 -12.98
N SER A 76 -5.46 4.21 -13.01
CA SER A 76 -6.35 4.96 -12.13
C SER A 76 -7.82 4.67 -12.39
N SER A 77 -8.25 4.61 -13.66
CA SER A 77 -9.63 4.30 -14.02
C SER A 77 -9.99 2.88 -13.62
N THR A 78 -9.08 1.92 -13.81
CA THR A 78 -9.25 0.53 -13.37
C THR A 78 -9.35 0.43 -11.85
N LYS A 79 -8.55 1.20 -11.10
CA LYS A 79 -8.58 1.22 -9.64
C LYS A 79 -9.86 1.86 -9.10
N VAL A 80 -10.33 2.93 -9.75
CA VAL A 80 -11.62 3.56 -9.44
C VAL A 80 -12.75 2.57 -9.72
N LEU A 81 -12.79 1.96 -10.90
CA LEU A 81 -13.78 0.94 -11.24
C LEU A 81 -13.74 -0.24 -10.26
N ARG A 82 -12.55 -0.74 -9.89
CA ARG A 82 -12.40 -1.78 -8.87
C ARG A 82 -12.95 -1.34 -7.52
N ASN A 83 -12.66 -0.12 -7.07
CA ASN A 83 -13.20 0.42 -5.81
C ASN A 83 -14.74 0.58 -5.86
N LEU A 84 -15.31 0.90 -7.02
CA LEU A 84 -16.77 0.92 -7.22
C LEU A 84 -17.38 -0.49 -7.35
N SER A 85 -16.58 -1.49 -7.70
CA SER A 85 -17.02 -2.86 -8.01
C SER A 85 -16.67 -3.88 -6.93
N VAL A 86 -16.21 -3.45 -5.75
CA VAL A 86 -16.17 -4.29 -4.54
C VAL A 86 -17.45 -4.02 -3.74
N PRO A 87 -18.55 -4.76 -3.97
CA PRO A 87 -19.59 -4.93 -2.98
C PRO A 87 -19.06 -5.98 -2.00
N GLY A 88 -18.51 -5.57 -0.85
CA GLY A 88 -17.91 -6.59 0.02
C GLY A 88 -17.57 -6.22 1.46
N GLU A 89 -17.40 -4.95 1.82
CA GLU A 89 -17.19 -4.60 3.24
C GLU A 89 -18.28 -3.67 3.80
N GLY A 90 -19.00 -2.93 2.95
CA GLY A 90 -20.06 -2.01 3.43
C GLY A 90 -21.48 -2.60 3.51
N ALA A 91 -21.77 -3.71 2.81
CA ALA A 91 -23.14 -4.21 2.73
C ALA A 91 -23.61 -4.90 4.02
N GLU A 92 -22.74 -5.72 4.62
CA GLU A 92 -22.99 -6.37 5.92
C GLU A 92 -22.92 -5.34 7.05
N GLU A 93 -21.97 -4.38 6.98
CA GLU A 93 -21.84 -3.31 7.97
C GLU A 93 -23.07 -2.39 8.02
N ASP A 94 -23.71 -2.11 6.88
CA ASP A 94 -24.93 -1.29 6.82
C ASP A 94 -26.15 -1.97 7.45
N GLU A 95 -26.31 -3.30 7.29
CA GLU A 95 -27.39 -4.05 7.94
C GLU A 95 -27.14 -4.16 9.45
N THR A 96 -25.91 -4.52 9.84
CA THR A 96 -25.51 -4.63 11.24
C THR A 96 -25.66 -3.29 11.97
N LYS A 97 -25.29 -2.17 11.33
CA LYS A 97 -25.44 -0.82 11.90
C LYS A 97 -26.90 -0.41 12.07
N LYS A 98 -27.79 -0.79 11.12
CA LYS A 98 -29.24 -0.54 11.22
C LYS A 98 -29.88 -1.34 12.36
N GLU A 99 -29.44 -2.57 12.59
CA GLU A 99 -29.92 -3.38 13.73
C GLU A 99 -29.48 -2.77 15.06
N ILE A 100 -28.21 -2.35 15.18
CA ILE A 100 -27.69 -1.72 16.40
C ILE A 100 -28.43 -0.41 16.72
N GLU A 101 -28.72 0.45 15.73
CA GLU A 101 -29.50 1.68 15.94
C GLU A 101 -30.93 1.40 16.41
N LYS A 102 -31.57 0.35 15.87
CA LYS A 102 -32.92 -0.06 16.25
C LYS A 102 -32.98 -0.55 17.70
N GLU A 103 -31.98 -1.30 18.15
CA GLU A 103 -31.89 -1.79 19.53
C GLU A 103 -31.60 -0.67 20.53
N LEU A 104 -30.75 0.29 20.17
CA LEU A 104 -30.41 1.43 21.03
C LEU A 104 -31.56 2.44 21.17
N GLY A 105 -32.42 2.58 20.14
CA GLY A 105 -33.56 3.50 20.15
C GLY A 105 -34.69 3.13 21.12
N VAL A 106 -34.70 1.91 21.67
CA VAL A 106 -35.74 1.44 22.61
C VAL A 106 -35.43 1.84 24.06
N TYR A 107 -34.18 2.19 24.39
CA TYR A 107 -33.81 2.61 25.73
C TYR A 107 -33.89 4.13 25.89
N VAL A 108 -35.10 4.65 26.07
CA VAL A 108 -35.31 5.94 26.72
C VAL A 108 -35.52 5.66 28.21
N PRO A 109 -34.52 5.86 29.09
CA PRO A 109 -34.75 5.75 30.52
C PRO A 109 -35.75 6.84 30.93
N GLU A 110 -36.85 6.45 31.58
CA GLU A 110 -37.76 7.42 32.19
C GLU A 110 -36.98 8.22 33.25
N PRO A 111 -37.29 9.52 33.43
CA PRO A 111 -36.61 10.38 34.39
C PRO A 111 -36.97 9.95 35.82
N GLY A 112 -36.31 8.91 36.32
CA GLY A 112 -36.52 8.33 37.64
C GLY A 112 -35.44 7.35 38.11
N ASP A 113 -34.62 6.78 37.21
CA ASP A 113 -33.71 5.67 37.56
C ASP A 113 -32.25 6.05 37.84
N ILE A 114 -31.92 7.34 37.97
CA ILE A 114 -30.59 7.74 38.47
C ILE A 114 -30.60 7.63 40.00
N LYS A 115 -30.40 6.41 40.53
CA LYS A 115 -29.93 6.25 41.91
C LYS A 115 -28.44 6.56 41.94
N GLU A 116 -28.12 7.74 42.48
CA GLU A 116 -26.77 8.14 42.84
C GLU A 116 -26.11 7.04 43.69
N SER A 117 -25.09 6.39 43.14
CA SER A 117 -24.06 5.74 43.95
C SER A 117 -22.94 6.75 44.17
N GLY A 118 -23.25 7.76 44.98
CA GLY A 118 -22.27 8.65 45.59
C GLY A 118 -21.74 8.01 46.87
N GLY A 119 -20.41 7.94 46.99
CA GLY A 119 -19.72 7.37 48.14
C GLY A 119 -20.01 8.09 49.47
N GLY A 120 -19.83 7.35 50.56
CA GLY A 120 -19.83 7.87 51.92
C GLY A 120 -18.84 7.06 52.74
N GLU A 121 -17.86 7.77 53.26
CA GLU A 121 -16.79 7.37 54.18
C GLU A 121 -17.35 6.73 55.47
N GLU A 122 -16.70 5.66 55.95
CA GLU A 122 -16.22 5.46 57.34
C GLU A 122 -15.39 4.17 57.45
#